data_AF-A0A349GTD3-F1
#
_entry.id   AF-A0A349GTD3-F1
#
_cell.length_a   1.000
_cell.length_b   1.000
_cell.length_c   1.000
_cell.angle_alpha   90.00
_cell.angle_beta   90.00
_cell.angle_gamma   90.00
#
_symmetry.space_group_name_H-M   'P 1'
#
loop_
_entity.id
_entity.type
_entity.pdbx_description
1 polymer ?
#
loop_
_entity_poly.entity_id
_entity_poly.type
_entity_poly.pdbx_seq_one_letter_code
_entity_poly.pdbx_strand_id
1 'polypeptide(L)'
;MAMNSMIIGAFINIVFDPILIFYFDMGIKGAAYATIFSNIIVSLINLHYFTLSKNSHIKLRVKDLILDLETVKKILSIGISPFSLQLTTSLTSVLCNKMLLSQGGDLAVGAMGIVNSI
;
A
#
# COMPACT_ATOMS: atom_id res chain seq x y z
N MET A 1 11.90 -3.99 12.39
CA MET A 1 11.29 -5.03 11.52
C MET A 1 10.35 -4.47 10.49
N ALA A 2 9.35 -3.65 10.87
CA ALA A 2 8.44 -3.04 9.89
C ALA A 2 9.18 -2.35 8.73
N MET A 3 10.17 -1.50 9.05
CA MET A 3 10.97 -0.80 8.03
C MET A 3 11.82 -1.76 7.17
N ASN A 4 12.37 -2.83 7.74
CA ASN A 4 13.13 -3.84 6.98
C ASN A 4 12.23 -4.63 6.03
N SER A 5 11.03 -5.03 6.47
CA SER A 5 10.05 -5.71 5.60
C SER A 5 9.62 -4.81 4.44
N MET A 6 9.47 -3.50 4.68
CA MET A 6 9.17 -2.51 3.64
C MET A 6 10.32 -2.38 2.63
N ILE A 7 11.57 -2.32 3.11
CA ILE A 7 12.76 -2.25 2.23
C ILE A 7 12.88 -3.49 1.35
N ILE A 8 12.67 -4.68 1.92
CA ILE A 8 12.70 -5.94 1.16
C ILE A 8 11.58 -5.95 0.11
N GLY A 9 10.37 -5.52 0.48
CA GLY A 9 9.24 -5.39 -0.45
C GLY A 9 9.50 -4.44 -1.60
N ALA A 10 10.04 -3.26 -1.31
CA ALA A 10 10.39 -2.26 -2.30
C ALA A 10 11.47 -2.79 -3.26
N PHE A 11 12.48 -3.48 -2.74
CA PHE A 11 13.54 -4.07 -3.56
C PHE A 11 12.98 -5.13 -4.52
N ILE A 12 12.10 -6.00 -4.03
CA ILE A 12 11.43 -7.01 -4.87
C ILE A 12 10.60 -6.31 -5.95
N ASN A 13 9.84 -5.28 -5.61
CA ASN A 13 8.99 -4.56 -6.57
C ASN A 13 9.82 -3.90 -7.69
N ILE A 14 10.91 -3.21 -7.33
CA ILE A 14 11.82 -2.56 -8.29
C ILE A 14 12.50 -3.58 -9.22
N VAL A 15 12.77 -4.80 -8.76
CA VAL A 15 13.38 -5.86 -9.59
C VAL A 15 12.33 -6.52 -10.49
N PHE A 16 11.14 -6.80 -9.97
CA PHE A 16 10.08 -7.48 -10.71
C PHE A 16 9.42 -6.61 -11.78
N ASP A 17 9.30 -5.30 -11.56
CA ASP A 17 8.72 -4.36 -12.52
C ASP A 17 9.41 -4.41 -13.91
N PRO A 18 10.73 -4.20 -14.06
CA PRO A 18 11.38 -4.24 -15.37
C PRO A 18 11.37 -5.64 -16.00
N ILE A 19 11.39 -6.71 -15.20
CA ILE A 19 11.27 -8.08 -15.71
C ILE A 19 9.88 -8.30 -16.32
N LEU A 20 8.82 -7.96 -15.60
CA LEU A 20 7.45 -8.20 -16.08
C LEU A 20 7.02 -7.22 -17.18
N ILE A 21 7.54 -5.99 -17.15
CA ILE A 21 7.22 -4.96 -18.15
C ILE A 21 8.01 -5.20 -19.44
N PHE A 22 9.34 -5.33 -19.37
CA PHE A 22 10.19 -5.37 -20.57
C PHE A 22 10.47 -6.78 -21.09
N TYR A 23 10.61 -7.78 -20.21
CA TYR A 23 10.93 -9.15 -20.66
C TYR A 23 9.68 -9.94 -21.07
N PHE A 24 8.56 -9.73 -20.38
CA PHE A 24 7.28 -10.39 -20.68
C PHE A 24 6.32 -9.55 -21.55
N ASP A 25 6.68 -8.31 -21.89
CA ASP A 25 5.89 -7.38 -22.72
C ASP A 25 4.43 -7.20 -22.23
N MET A 26 4.21 -7.35 -20.92
CA MET A 26 2.87 -7.27 -20.32
C MET A 26 2.44 -5.83 -20.03
N GLY A 27 3.30 -4.84 -20.31
CA GLY A 27 3.07 -3.42 -20.07
C GLY A 27 2.53 -3.14 -18.65
N ILE A 28 1.43 -2.41 -18.57
CA ILE A 28 0.78 -2.02 -17.30
C ILE A 28 0.29 -3.23 -16.49
N LYS A 29 -0.13 -4.32 -17.18
CA LYS A 29 -0.56 -5.54 -16.47
C LYS A 29 0.61 -6.19 -15.76
N GLY A 30 1.81 -6.14 -16.33
CA GLY A 30 3.06 -6.64 -15.72
C GLY A 30 3.36 -5.92 -14.40
N ALA A 31 3.23 -4.60 -14.37
CA ALA A 31 3.41 -3.79 -13.16
C ALA A 31 2.41 -4.15 -12.04
N ALA A 32 1.15 -4.41 -12.40
CA ALA A 32 0.15 -4.86 -11.43
C ALA A 32 0.51 -6.23 -10.82
N TYR A 33 0.95 -7.19 -11.63
CA TYR A 33 1.41 -8.50 -11.13
C TYR A 33 2.64 -8.38 -10.25
N ALA A 34 3.65 -7.59 -10.64
CA ALA A 34 4.85 -7.34 -9.86
C ALA A 34 4.51 -6.79 -8.46
N THR A 35 3.55 -5.86 -8.38
CA THR A 35 3.06 -5.28 -7.13
C THR A 35 2.37 -6.30 -6.25
N ILE A 36 1.50 -7.14 -6.81
CA ILE A 36 0.80 -8.19 -6.06
C ILE A 36 1.81 -9.20 -5.51
N PHE A 37 2.76 -9.67 -6.33
CA PHE A 37 3.79 -10.61 -5.90
C PHE A 37 4.67 -10.04 -4.79
N SER A 38 5.08 -8.77 -4.91
CA SER A 38 5.88 -8.09 -3.88
C SER A 38 5.13 -8.01 -2.55
N ASN A 39 3.85 -7.63 -2.58
CA ASN A 39 3.01 -7.58 -1.38
C ASN A 39 2.78 -8.97 -0.76
N ILE A 40 2.63 -10.02 -1.56
CA ILE A 40 2.51 -11.40 -1.06
C ILE A 40 3.79 -11.81 -0.33
N ILE A 41 4.97 -11.54 -0.90
CA ILE A 41 6.24 -11.91 -0.28
C ILE A 41 6.44 -11.14 1.03
N VAL A 42 6.16 -9.84 1.06
CA VAL A 42 6.20 -9.03 2.29
C VAL A 42 5.22 -9.57 3.33
N SER A 43 4.01 -9.93 2.93
CA SER A 43 3.00 -10.50 3.82
C SER A 43 3.48 -11.82 4.43
N LEU A 44 4.06 -12.71 3.61
CA LEU A 44 4.64 -13.98 4.07
C LEU A 44 5.80 -13.77 5.05
N ILE A 45 6.70 -12.81 4.79
CA ILE A 45 7.80 -12.47 5.69
C ILE A 45 7.27 -11.97 7.04
N ASN A 46 6.29 -11.05 7.01
CA ASN A 46 5.68 -10.55 8.23
C ASN A 46 4.94 -11.66 9.00
N LEU A 47 4.16 -12.49 8.31
CA LEU A 47 3.44 -13.61 8.91
C LEU A 47 4.42 -14.58 9.59
N HIS A 48 5.49 -14.98 8.90
CA HIS A 48 6.54 -15.83 9.45
C HIS A 48 7.19 -15.20 10.69
N TYR A 49 7.48 -13.89 10.63
CA TYR A 49 8.05 -13.18 11.78
C TYR A 49 7.11 -13.18 12.98
N PHE A 50 5.82 -12.89 12.79
CA PHE A 50 4.86 -12.82 13.89
C PHE A 50 4.44 -14.19 14.46
N THR A 51 4.53 -15.27 13.67
CA THR A 51 4.19 -16.64 14.12
C THR A 51 5.39 -17.45 14.64
N LEU A 52 6.58 -17.30 14.04
CA LEU A 52 7.73 -18.19 14.30
C LEU A 52 8.94 -17.49 14.93
N SER A 53 9.05 -16.15 14.88
CA SER A 53 10.20 -15.45 15.47
C SER A 53 10.15 -15.42 17.00
N LYS A 54 11.23 -15.86 17.65
CA LYS A 54 11.40 -15.80 19.12
C LYS A 54 11.48 -14.36 19.67
N ASN A 55 11.75 -13.36 18.82
CA ASN A 55 11.97 -11.97 19.19
C ASN A 55 10.74 -11.05 18.98
N SER A 56 9.57 -11.60 18.63
CA SER A 56 8.35 -10.79 18.62
C SER A 56 7.81 -10.63 20.05
N HIS A 57 7.69 -9.38 20.52
CA HIS A 57 7.01 -9.06 21.78
C HIS A 57 5.54 -9.50 21.79
N ILE A 58 4.95 -9.70 20.60
CA ILE A 58 3.58 -10.19 20.41
C ILE A 58 3.67 -11.48 19.57
N LYS A 59 3.51 -12.64 20.20
CA LYS A 59 3.44 -13.92 19.48
C LYS A 59 2.02 -14.14 19.02
N LEU A 60 1.81 -14.18 17.71
CA LEU A 60 0.52 -14.54 17.12
C LEU A 60 0.30 -16.05 17.31
N ARG A 61 -0.36 -16.42 18.41
CA ARG A 61 -0.85 -17.76 18.64
C ARG A 61 -2.29 -17.82 18.20
N VAL A 62 -2.61 -18.76 17.31
CA VAL A 62 -3.97 -18.95 16.80
C VAL A 62 -4.99 -19.21 17.94
N LYS A 63 -4.51 -19.75 19.06
CA LYS A 63 -5.31 -20.00 20.27
C LYS A 63 -5.68 -18.73 21.05
N ASP A 64 -4.95 -17.64 20.86
CA ASP A 64 -5.16 -16.36 21.55
C ASP A 64 -5.84 -15.31 20.63
N LEU A 65 -6.26 -15.71 19.42
CA LEU A 65 -7.05 -14.89 18.48
C LEU A 65 -8.53 -14.82 18.90
N ILE A 66 -8.79 -14.43 20.14
CA ILE A 66 -10.15 -14.20 20.62
C ILE A 66 -10.54 -12.76 20.22
N LEU A 67 -11.57 -12.64 19.39
CA LEU A 67 -12.12 -11.35 18.97
C LEU A 67 -12.81 -10.68 20.14
N ASP A 68 -12.17 -9.67 20.72
CA ASP A 68 -12.78 -8.78 21.69
C ASP A 68 -13.44 -7.58 20.99
N LEU A 69 -14.77 -7.55 21.01
CA LEU A 69 -15.58 -6.47 20.43
C LEU A 69 -15.27 -5.09 21.04
N GLU A 70 -14.83 -5.04 22.31
CA GLU A 70 -14.44 -3.78 22.94
C GLU A 70 -13.13 -3.24 22.33
N THR A 71 -12.14 -4.11 22.18
CA THR A 71 -10.88 -3.80 21.49
C THR A 71 -11.11 -3.40 20.03
N VAL A 72 -11.99 -4.09 19.30
CA VAL A 72 -12.33 -3.75 17.91
C VAL A 72 -12.94 -2.34 17.82
N LYS A 73 -13.88 -1.98 18.71
CA LYS A 73 -14.47 -0.63 18.73
C LYS A 73 -13.43 0.45 19.03
N LYS A 74 -12.50 0.20 19.95
CA LYS A 74 -11.38 1.12 20.24
C LYS A 74 -10.49 1.33 19.02
N ILE A 75 -10.12 0.25 18.33
CA ILE A 75 -9.32 0.31 17.10
C ILE A 75 -10.06 1.09 16.01
N LEU A 76 -11.34 0.81 15.80
CA LEU A 76 -12.16 1.52 14.81
C LEU A 76 -12.28 3.01 15.14
N SER A 77 -12.48 3.38 16.41
CA SER A 77 -12.54 4.78 16.82
C SER A 77 -11.23 5.53 16.57
N ILE A 78 -10.08 4.87 16.74
CA ILE A 78 -8.77 5.46 16.43
C ILE A 78 -8.56 5.52 14.91
N GLY A 79 -8.95 4.48 14.18
CA GLY A 79 -8.75 4.34 12.74
C GLY A 79 -9.66 5.22 11.88
N ILE A 80 -10.83 5.62 12.37
CA ILE A 80 -11.79 6.41 11.58
C ILE A 80 -11.27 7.81 11.26
N SER A 81 -10.43 8.38 12.14
CA SER A 81 -9.81 9.69 11.94
C SER A 81 -8.84 9.72 10.76
N PRO A 82 -7.78 8.89 10.70
CA PRO A 82 -6.87 8.84 9.56
C PRO A 82 -7.56 8.32 8.29
N PHE A 83 -8.60 7.49 8.43
CA PHE A 83 -9.41 7.05 7.29
C PHE A 83 -10.18 8.23 6.66
N SER A 84 -10.87 9.03 7.48
CA SER A 84 -11.58 10.22 6.99
C SER A 84 -10.62 11.20 6.34
N LEU A 85 -9.43 11.40 6.89
CA LEU A 85 -8.41 12.28 6.31
C LEU A 85 -7.97 11.77 4.92
N GLN A 86 -7.66 10.48 4.79
CA GLN A 86 -7.30 9.88 3.49
C GLN A 86 -8.44 9.93 2.47
N LEU A 87 -9.69 9.78 2.91
CA LEU A 87 -10.84 9.96 2.03
C LEU A 87 -10.94 11.40 1.53
N THR A 88 -10.82 12.38 2.42
CA THR A 88 -10.85 13.80 2.04
C THR A 88 -9.73 14.13 1.07
N THR A 89 -8.48 13.71 1.33
CA THR A 89 -7.35 13.99 0.42
C THR A 89 -7.55 13.32 -0.95
N SER A 90 -8.04 12.09 -0.98
CA SER A 90 -8.36 11.38 -2.23
C SER A 90 -9.48 12.08 -3.00
N LEU A 91 -10.56 12.49 -2.33
CA LEU A 91 -11.67 13.22 -2.95
C LEU A 91 -11.23 14.58 -3.49
N THR A 92 -10.49 15.35 -2.70
CA THR A 92 -9.93 16.64 -3.13
C THR A 92 -9.04 16.48 -4.35
N SER A 93 -8.19 15.45 -4.38
CA SER A 93 -7.33 15.16 -5.53
C SER A 93 -8.14 14.83 -6.78
N VAL A 94 -9.20 14.02 -6.67
CA VAL A 94 -10.09 13.70 -7.80
C VAL A 94 -10.83 14.94 -8.30
N LEU A 95 -11.36 15.77 -7.40
CA LEU A 95 -12.05 17.01 -7.76
C LEU A 95 -11.09 17.99 -8.46
N CYS A 96 -9.89 18.16 -7.92
CA CYS A 96 -8.85 19.00 -8.52
C CYS A 96 -8.48 18.50 -9.93
N ASN A 97 -8.23 17.20 -10.09
CA ASN A 97 -7.95 16.59 -11.40
C ASN A 97 -9.12 16.81 -12.39
N LYS A 98 -10.37 16.69 -11.95
CA LYS A 98 -11.54 16.98 -12.81
C LYS A 98 -11.62 18.45 -13.22
N MET A 99 -11.36 19.37 -12.29
CA MET A 99 -11.37 20.81 -12.58
C MET A 99 -10.25 21.20 -13.55
N LEU A 100 -9.05 20.64 -13.36
CA LEU A 100 -7.90 20.84 -14.24
C LEU A 100 -8.16 20.29 -15.64
N LEU A 101 -8.78 19.11 -15.74
CA LEU A 101 -9.17 18.54 -17.03
C LEU A 101 -10.19 19.44 -17.76
N SER A 102 -11.15 20.00 -17.02
CA SER A 102 -12.18 20.87 -17.60
C SER A 102 -11.67 22.24 -18.04
N GLN A 103 -10.66 22.81 -17.37
CA GLN A 103 -10.18 24.18 -17.65
C GLN A 103 -8.85 24.23 -18.42
N GLY A 104 -7.98 23.24 -18.23
CA GLY A 104 -6.61 23.23 -18.78
C GLY A 104 -6.25 21.97 -19.58
N GLY A 105 -7.20 21.05 -19.78
CA GLY A 105 -7.00 19.82 -20.54
C GLY A 105 -5.92 18.89 -19.97
N ASP A 106 -5.44 17.95 -20.79
CA ASP A 106 -4.49 16.91 -20.36
C ASP A 106 -3.15 17.46 -19.85
N LEU A 107 -2.72 18.62 -20.36
CA LEU A 107 -1.48 19.28 -19.94
C LEU A 107 -1.53 19.75 -18.49
N ALA A 108 -2.67 20.29 -18.05
CA ALA A 108 -2.85 20.74 -16.67
C ALA A 108 -2.88 19.57 -15.67
N VAL A 109 -3.47 18.44 -16.07
CA VAL A 109 -3.46 17.20 -15.27
C VAL A 109 -2.06 16.60 -15.19
N GLY A 110 -1.30 16.63 -16.29
CA GLY A 110 0.11 16.20 -16.30
C GLY A 110 0.99 17.04 -15.36
N ALA A 111 0.82 18.37 -15.36
CA ALA A 111 1.55 19.26 -14.46
C ALA A 111 1.21 19.01 -12.97
N MET A 112 -0.06 18.74 -12.65
CA MET A 112 -0.48 18.35 -11.29
C MET A 112 0.19 17.04 -10.85
N GLY A 113 0.38 16.09 -11.77
CA GLY A 113 1.11 14.85 -11.51
C GLY A 113 2.57 15.10 -11.10
N ILE A 114 3.24 16.03 -11.77
CA ILE A 114 4.62 16.42 -11.44
C ILE A 114 4.67 17.12 -10.07
N VAL A 115 3.78 18.08 -9.81
CA VAL A 115 3.75 18.82 -8.53
C VAL A 115 3.47 17.92 -7.34
N ASN A 116 2.54 16.97 -7.47
CA ASN A 116 2.25 16.00 -6.39
C ASN A 116 3.37 14.97 -6.16
N SER A 117 4.29 14.82 -7.12
CA SER A 117 5.41 13.88 -7.02
C SER A 117 6.65 14.49 -6.36
N ILE A 118 6.66 15.81 -6.10
CA ILE A 118 7.70 16.58 -5.41
C ILE A 118 7.30 16.73 -3.93
#